data_AF-A0A3M1QGL4-F1
#
_entry.id   AF-A0A3M1QGL4-F1
#
_cell.length_a   1.000
_cell.length_b   1.000
_cell.length_c   1.000
_cell.angle_alpha   90.00
_cell.angle_beta   90.00
_cell.angle_gamma   90.00
#
_symmetry.space_group_name_H-M   'P 1'
#
loop_
_entity.id
_entity.type
_entity.pdbx_description
1 polymer ?
#
loop_
_entity_poly.entity_id
_entity_poly.type
_entity_poly.pdbx_seq_one_letter_code
_entity_poly.pdbx_strand_id
1 'polypeptide(L)' 'PEVGILGLGRADWQPRVMPDMSIAPRMMLPVSLSFDHRICDGADAARFTRDVIDSLQNPLRLISFA' A
#
# COMPACT_ATOMS: atom_id res chain seq x y z
N PRO A 1 -3.26 15.49 -18.49
CA PRO A 1 -2.41 14.28 -18.67
C PRO A 1 -2.03 13.74 -17.28
N GLU A 2 -2.00 12.43 -17.09
CA GLU A 2 -1.67 11.78 -15.80
C GLU A 2 -0.16 11.53 -15.68
N VAL A 3 0.36 11.52 -14.45
CA VAL A 3 1.80 11.35 -14.13
C VAL A 3 2.10 10.11 -13.30
N GLY A 4 1.08 9.30 -13.04
CA GLY A 4 1.20 8.02 -12.35
C GLY A 4 -0.09 7.23 -12.38
N ILE A 5 0.02 5.93 -12.14
CA ILE A 5 -1.09 4.97 -12.15
C ILE A 5 -0.87 3.92 -11.06
N LEU A 6 -1.92 3.64 -10.29
CA LEU A 6 -1.92 2.64 -9.22
C LEU A 6 -2.65 1.38 -9.69
N GLY A 7 -1.93 0.29 -9.82
CA GLY A 7 -2.46 -1.05 -10.10
C GLY A 7 -2.77 -1.81 -8.82
N LEU A 8 -3.92 -2.49 -8.79
CA LEU A 8 -4.33 -3.38 -7.71
C LEU A 8 -4.40 -4.82 -8.24
N GLY A 9 -3.70 -5.73 -7.56
CA GLY A 9 -3.79 -7.16 -7.82
C GLY A 9 -5.03 -7.78 -7.18
N ARG A 10 -5.27 -9.06 -7.45
CA ARG A 10 -6.28 -9.84 -6.73
C ARG A 10 -5.85 -10.02 -5.28
N ALA A 11 -6.74 -9.73 -4.34
CA ALA A 11 -6.52 -10.04 -2.93
C ALA A 11 -6.63 -11.55 -2.69
N ASP A 12 -5.76 -12.10 -1.86
CA ASP A 12 -5.77 -13.52 -1.50
C ASP A 12 -5.23 -13.77 -0.08
N TRP A 13 -5.59 -14.90 0.51
CA TRP A 13 -5.10 -15.33 1.82
C TRP A 13 -3.69 -15.88 1.72
N GLN A 14 -2.77 -15.34 2.52
CA GLN A 14 -1.38 -15.77 2.53
C GLN A 14 -0.87 -15.93 3.98
N PRO A 15 0.01 -16.92 4.25
CA PRO A 15 0.66 -17.02 5.55
C PRO A 15 1.60 -15.82 5.76
N ARG A 16 1.58 -15.25 6.96
CA ARG A 16 2.47 -14.15 7.37
C ARG A 16 2.99 -14.39 8.79
N VAL A 17 4.24 -14.02 9.01
CA VAL A 17 4.86 -13.98 10.34
C VAL A 17 4.33 -12.75 11.07
N MET A 18 3.82 -12.96 12.28
CA MET A 18 3.28 -11.93 13.15
C MET A 18 4.39 -11.37 14.08
N PRO A 19 4.16 -10.24 14.77
CA PRO A 19 5.16 -9.67 15.69
C PRO A 19 5.59 -10.60 16.83
N ASP A 20 4.75 -11.55 17.22
CA ASP A 20 5.02 -12.58 18.23
C ASP A 20 5.69 -13.84 17.65
N MET A 21 6.18 -13.77 16.40
CA MET A 21 6.79 -14.88 15.65
C MET A 21 5.84 -16.03 15.30
N SER A 22 4.54 -15.90 15.57
CA SER A 22 3.54 -16.87 15.08
C SER A 22 3.28 -16.72 13.58
N ILE A 23 2.78 -17.78 12.93
CA ILE A 23 2.34 -17.72 11.52
C ILE A 23 0.81 -17.71 11.52
N ALA A 24 0.21 -16.68 10.91
CA ALA A 24 -1.23 -16.54 10.78
C ALA A 24 -1.63 -16.18 9.33
N PRO A 25 -2.83 -16.60 8.86
CA PRO A 25 -3.34 -16.20 7.57
C PRO A 25 -3.69 -14.71 7.57
N ARG A 26 -3.29 -13.99 6.52
CA ARG A 26 -3.66 -12.60 6.28
C ARG A 26 -4.20 -12.44 4.87
N MET A 27 -5.27 -11.64 4.73
CA MET A 27 -5.73 -11.17 3.42
C MET A 27 -4.72 -10.14 2.91
N MET A 28 -4.09 -10.43 1.77
CA MET A 28 -3.04 -9.59 1.20
C MET A 28 -3.51 -9.04 -0.15
N LEU A 29 -3.42 -7.73 -0.33
CA LEU A 29 -3.69 -7.03 -1.59
C LEU A 29 -2.37 -6.55 -2.21
N PRO A 30 -1.92 -7.10 -3.35
CA PRO A 30 -0.77 -6.57 -4.08
C PRO A 30 -1.09 -5.19 -4.65
N VAL A 31 -0.14 -4.25 -4.52
CA VAL A 31 -0.26 -2.90 -5.05
C VAL A 31 1.00 -2.56 -5.84
N SER A 32 0.83 -1.94 -7.02
CA SER A 32 1.93 -1.51 -7.88
C SER A 32 1.73 -0.06 -8.32
N LEU A 33 2.71 0.80 -8.09
CA LEU A 33 2.69 2.19 -8.56
C LEU A 33 3.68 2.36 -9.71
N SER A 34 3.18 2.83 -10.86
CA SER A 34 4.01 3.37 -11.94
C SER A 34 3.87 4.88 -11.96
N PHE A 35 4.98 5.60 -12.11
CA PHE A 35 4.99 7.06 -12.06
C PHE A 35 6.06 7.64 -12.99
N ASP A 36 5.90 8.91 -13.38
CA ASP A 36 6.87 9.64 -14.18
C ASP A 36 8.02 10.14 -13.29
N HIS A 37 9.18 9.47 -13.41
CA HIS A 37 10.36 9.75 -12.60
C HIS A 37 11.03 11.10 -12.92
N ARG A 38 10.58 11.81 -13.98
CA ARG A 38 11.03 13.17 -14.30
C ARG A 38 10.40 14.22 -13.38
N ILE A 39 9.30 13.88 -12.73
CA ILE A 39 8.49 14.79 -11.90
C ILE A 39 8.65 14.47 -10.42
N CYS A 40 8.79 13.18 -10.09
CA CYS A 40 8.82 12.66 -8.73
C CYS A 40 9.95 11.62 -8.60
N ASP A 41 10.49 11.42 -7.41
CA ASP A 41 11.49 10.39 -7.15
C ASP A 41 10.90 9.14 -6.48
N GLY A 42 11.72 8.10 -6.34
CA GLY A 42 11.31 6.86 -5.70
C GLY A 42 10.97 7.00 -4.21
N ALA A 43 11.54 7.97 -3.50
CA ALA A 43 11.27 8.17 -2.08
C ALA A 43 9.86 8.73 -1.87
N ASP A 44 9.46 9.70 -2.69
CA ASP A 44 8.11 10.25 -2.68
C ASP A 44 7.06 9.22 -3.14
N ALA A 45 7.36 8.47 -4.21
CA ALA A 45 6.50 7.38 -4.69
C ALA A 45 6.31 6.29 -3.62
N ALA A 46 7.36 5.93 -2.89
CA ALA A 46 7.31 4.96 -1.79
C ALA A 46 6.50 5.48 -0.59
N ARG A 47 6.67 6.75 -0.20
CA ARG A 47 5.88 7.39 0.86
C ARG A 47 4.40 7.40 0.52
N PHE A 48 4.04 7.88 -0.68
CA PHE A 48 2.65 7.86 -1.14
C PHE A 48 2.05 6.44 -1.11
N THR A 49 2.78 5.46 -1.64
CA THR A 49 2.30 4.06 -1.66
C THR A 49 2.11 3.51 -0.25
N ARG A 50 3.02 3.83 0.69
CA ARG A 50 2.88 3.46 2.11
C ARG A 50 1.64 4.09 2.74
N ASP A 51 1.40 5.37 2.51
CA ASP A 51 0.24 6.07 3.06
C ASP A 51 -1.08 5.48 2.56
N VAL A 52 -1.15 5.11 1.27
CA VAL A 52 -2.29 4.37 0.70
C VAL A 52 -2.45 3.01 1.39
N ILE A 53 -1.37 2.23 1.51
CA ILE A 53 -1.41 0.91 2.18
C ILE A 53 -1.92 1.04 3.62
N ASP A 54 -1.39 2.00 4.39
CA ASP A 54 -1.75 2.15 5.79
C ASP A 54 -3.19 2.63 5.95
N SER A 55 -3.69 3.46 5.03
CA SER A 55 -5.10 3.89 4.99
C SER A 55 -6.03 2.72 4.66
N LEU A 56 -5.62 1.80 3.79
CA LEU A 56 -6.39 0.58 3.51
C LEU A 56 -6.34 -0.41 4.68
N GLN A 57 -5.23 -0.48 5.41
CA GLN A 57 -5.08 -1.32 6.60
C GLN A 57 -5.86 -0.77 7.80
N ASN A 58 -5.97 0.55 7.91
CA ASN A 58 -6.76 1.25 8.93
C ASN A 58 -7.66 2.33 8.29
N PRO A 59 -8.86 1.95 7.80
CA PRO A 59 -9.75 2.86 7.08
C PRO A 59 -10.18 4.10 7.86
N LEU A 60 -10.12 4.07 9.19
CA LEU A 60 -10.45 5.24 10.01
C LEU A 60 -9.49 6.41 9.77
N ARG A 61 -8.26 6.15 9.29
CA ARG A 61 -7.31 7.20 8.90
C ARG A 61 -7.82 8.09 7.76
N LEU A 62 -8.74 7.60 6.93
CA LEU A 62 -9.30 8.36 5.81
C LEU A 62 -10.30 9.44 6.26
N ILE A 63 -10.87 9.29 7.46
CA ILE A 63 -11.90 10.18 7.99
C ILE A 63 -11.45 10.94 9.24
N SER A 64 -10.32 10.54 9.85
CA SER A 64 -9.73 11.28 10.95
C SER A 64 -8.85 12.41 10.40
N PHE A 65 -9.32 13.65 10.47
CA PHE A 65 -8.56 14.86 10.14
C PHE A 65 -7.63 15.31 11.30
N ALA A 66 -6.92 14.37 11.92
CA ALA A 66 -6.02 14.64 13.04
C ALA A 66 -4.58 14.25 12.68
#